data_AF-A0AAE4BQV9-F1
#
_entry.id   AF-A0AAE4BQV9-F1
#
_cell.length_a   1.000
_cell.length_b   1.000
_cell.length_c   1.000
_cell.angle_alpha   90.00
_cell.angle_beta   90.00
_cell.angle_gamma   90.00
#
_symmetry.space_group_name_H-M   'P 1'
#
loop_
_entity.id
_entity.type
_entity.pdbx_description
1 polymer ?
#
loop_
_entity_poly.entity_id
_entity_poly.type
_entity_poly.pdbx_seq_one_letter_code
_entity_poly.pdbx_strand_id
1 'polypeptide(L)'
;MKPIDFRSQNGTLQLQIDFTVSTVDSDSVIVNFSVIKNDKEKLKFEEMLIQNGDSKLTLESPEYLYFEKRKKNYLSRYTAKCTTQQLIKLFESSKWVIGFNDNDSHFLPSKKFTKNCSILNEEVFSVYF
;
A
#
# COMPACT_ATOMS: atom_id res chain seq x y z
N MET A 1 9.95 7.03 -3.20
CA MET A 1 8.69 7.38 -3.89
C MET A 1 7.75 8.09 -2.92
N LYS A 2 6.86 8.99 -3.37
CA LYS A 2 5.83 9.56 -2.46
C LYS A 2 4.78 8.50 -2.12
N PRO A 3 4.20 8.52 -0.90
CA PRO A 3 3.13 7.59 -0.56
C PRO A 3 1.93 7.71 -1.49
N ILE A 4 1.36 6.55 -1.81
CA ILE A 4 0.14 6.41 -2.59
C ILE A 4 -1.05 6.44 -1.64
N ASP A 5 -1.96 7.38 -1.86
CA ASP A 5 -3.16 7.56 -1.05
C ASP A 5 -4.35 6.77 -1.62
N PHE A 6 -4.92 5.91 -0.78
CA PHE A 6 -6.16 5.18 -1.00
C PHE A 6 -7.20 5.57 0.05
N ARG A 7 -8.48 5.39 -0.28
CA ARG A 7 -9.60 5.62 0.63
C ARG A 7 -10.58 4.46 0.57
N SER A 8 -11.08 4.07 1.73
CA SER A 8 -12.23 3.16 1.84
C SER A 8 -13.45 3.74 1.13
N GLN A 9 -14.33 2.87 0.63
CA GLN A 9 -15.54 3.29 -0.09
C GLN A 9 -16.44 4.20 0.76
N ASN A 10 -16.55 3.94 2.06
CA ASN A 10 -17.32 4.76 3.00
C ASN A 10 -16.58 6.04 3.47
N GLY A 11 -15.32 6.23 3.04
CA GLY A 11 -14.49 7.38 3.37
C GLY A 11 -13.97 7.45 4.82
N THR A 12 -14.22 6.43 5.65
CA THR A 12 -13.88 6.43 7.08
C THR A 12 -12.41 6.10 7.33
N LEU A 13 -11.81 5.31 6.44
CA LEU A 13 -10.41 4.90 6.46
C LEU A 13 -9.65 5.52 5.29
N GLN A 14 -8.46 6.03 5.58
CA GLN A 14 -7.45 6.41 4.60
C GLN A 14 -6.25 5.48 4.75
N LEU A 15 -5.73 5.01 3.63
CA LEU A 15 -4.55 4.15 3.56
C LEU A 15 -3.47 4.86 2.75
N GLN A 16 -2.24 4.88 3.27
CA GLN A 16 -1.08 5.41 2.56
C GLN A 16 -0.06 4.29 2.39
N ILE A 17 0.43 4.04 1.17
CA ILE A 17 1.42 3.00 0.89
C ILE A 17 2.65 3.60 0.25
N ASP A 18 3.83 3.30 0.77
CA ASP A 18 5.10 3.61 0.15
C ASP A 18 5.93 2.34 -0.06
N PHE A 19 6.56 2.26 -1.22
CA PHE A 19 7.44 1.17 -1.61
C PHE A 19 8.87 1.67 -1.59
N THR A 20 9.73 0.96 -0.87
CA THR A 20 11.18 1.20 -0.77
C THR A 20 11.91 -0.01 -1.31
N VAL A 21 12.61 0.15 -2.43
CA VAL A 21 13.46 -0.90 -3.00
C VAL A 21 14.83 -0.83 -2.34
N SER A 22 15.34 -1.94 -1.81
CA SER A 22 16.69 -2.00 -1.27
C SER A 22 17.70 -2.10 -2.41
N THR A 23 18.76 -1.28 -2.39
CA THR A 23 19.86 -1.40 -3.36
C THR A 23 20.92 -2.43 -2.96
N VAL A 24 20.87 -2.92 -1.71
CA VAL A 24 21.84 -3.87 -1.14
C VAL A 24 21.43 -5.31 -1.40
N ASP A 25 20.12 -5.54 -1.47
CA ASP A 25 19.52 -6.85 -1.72
C ASP A 25 18.56 -6.69 -2.89
N SER A 26 19.03 -7.08 -4.08
CA SER A 26 18.41 -6.78 -5.38
C SER A 26 17.00 -7.35 -5.55
N ASP A 27 16.60 -8.30 -4.70
CA ASP A 27 15.28 -8.94 -4.76
C ASP A 27 14.39 -8.64 -3.56
N SER A 28 14.72 -7.62 -2.76
CA SER A 28 13.86 -7.21 -1.64
C SER A 28 13.28 -5.81 -1.78
N VAL A 29 11.96 -5.75 -1.62
CA VAL A 29 11.18 -4.52 -1.53
C VAL A 29 10.54 -4.48 -0.15
N ILE A 30 10.71 -3.35 0.52
CA ILE A 30 10.01 -3.03 1.76
C ILE A 30 8.75 -2.22 1.40
N VAL A 31 7.60 -2.73 1.79
CA VAL A 31 6.31 -2.06 1.67
C VAL A 31 5.95 -1.49 3.03
N ASN A 32 6.00 -0.17 3.18
CA ASN A 32 5.47 0.48 4.37
C ASN A 32 4.08 1.02 4.07
N PHE A 33 3.19 0.91 5.06
CA PHE A 33 1.87 1.47 4.91
C PHE A 33 1.31 1.99 6.22
N SER A 34 0.43 2.99 6.09
CA SER A 34 -0.22 3.67 7.19
C SER A 34 -1.72 3.59 7.03
N VAL A 35 -2.42 3.11 8.05
CA VAL A 35 -3.89 3.20 8.15
C VAL A 35 -4.23 4.39 9.04
N ILE A 36 -5.06 5.29 8.53
CA ILE A 36 -5.51 6.50 9.21
C ILE A 36 -7.03 6.42 9.39
N LYS A 37 -7.49 6.53 10.65
CA LYS A 37 -8.92 6.49 10.99
C LYS A 37 -9.26 7.40 12.17
N ASN A 38 -10.55 7.65 12.39
CA ASN A 38 -11.07 8.50 13.47
C ASN A 38 -11.31 7.74 14.78
N ASP A 39 -10.63 6.62 14.97
CA ASP A 39 -10.83 5.68 16.07
C ASP A 39 -9.49 5.37 16.75
N LYS A 40 -9.55 5.27 18.08
CA LYS A 40 -8.43 5.05 19.00
C LYS A 40 -7.86 3.62 18.93
N GLU A 41 -8.59 2.68 18.35
CA GLU A 41 -8.15 1.29 18.30
C GLU A 41 -7.13 1.06 17.19
N LYS A 42 -6.06 0.33 17.49
CA LYS A 42 -5.11 -0.14 16.46
C LYS A 42 -5.83 -1.15 15.55
N LEU A 43 -5.66 -1.01 14.23
CA LEU A 43 -6.12 -2.02 13.29
C LEU A 43 -5.25 -3.29 13.45
N LYS A 44 -5.88 -4.46 13.54
CA LYS A 44 -5.17 -5.74 13.54
C LYS A 44 -5.62 -6.51 12.30
N PHE A 45 -4.65 -7.00 11.54
CA PHE A 45 -4.86 -7.84 10.37
C PHE A 45 -3.61 -8.73 10.23
N GLU A 46 -3.81 -9.92 9.71
CA GLU A 46 -2.75 -10.92 9.51
C GLU A 46 -2.17 -10.80 8.09
N GLU A 47 -2.95 -10.27 7.15
CA GLU A 47 -2.55 -10.10 5.77
C GLU A 47 -3.10 -8.78 5.19
N MET A 48 -2.45 -8.36 4.11
CA MET A 48 -2.94 -7.28 3.24
C MET A 48 -2.84 -7.74 1.80
N LEU A 49 -3.97 -7.69 1.10
CA LEU A 49 -4.04 -8.00 -0.33
C LEU A 49 -4.00 -6.71 -1.13
N ILE A 50 -3.04 -6.61 -2.04
CA ILE A 50 -2.94 -5.54 -3.03
C ILE A 50 -3.16 -6.18 -4.40
N GLN A 51 -4.26 -5.82 -5.06
CA GLN A 51 -4.59 -6.31 -6.40
C GLN A 51 -4.55 -5.17 -7.40
N ASN A 52 -4.02 -5.44 -8.59
CA ASN A 52 -4.06 -4.52 -9.71
C ASN A 52 -4.32 -5.27 -11.02
N GLY A 53 -5.57 -5.22 -11.50
CA GLY A 53 -5.99 -6.08 -12.61
C GLY A 53 -5.91 -7.56 -12.21
N ASP A 54 -5.15 -8.35 -12.97
CA ASP A 54 -4.95 -9.79 -12.72
C ASP A 54 -3.78 -10.06 -11.76
N SER A 55 -2.92 -9.07 -11.51
CA SER A 55 -1.80 -9.17 -10.58
C SER A 55 -2.26 -9.06 -9.13
N LYS A 56 -1.74 -9.94 -8.27
CA LYS A 56 -2.02 -9.96 -6.83
C LYS A 56 -0.72 -10.02 -6.04
N LEU A 57 -0.63 -9.21 -5.00
CA LEU A 57 0.42 -9.22 -3.99
C LEU A 57 -0.23 -9.38 -2.62
N THR A 58 0.08 -10.46 -1.94
CA THR A 58 -0.29 -10.66 -0.53
C THR A 58 0.91 -10.33 0.34
N LEU A 59 0.72 -9.41 1.28
CA LEU A 59 1.69 -9.10 2.33
C LEU A 59 1.29 -9.86 3.59
N GLU A 60 1.98 -10.96 3.83
CA GLU A 60 1.71 -11.84 4.98
C GLU A 60 2.41 -11.32 6.25
N SER A 61 1.73 -11.45 7.38
CA SER A 61 2.20 -11.06 8.72
C SER A 61 2.88 -9.68 8.78
N PRO A 62 2.21 -8.58 8.35
CA PRO A 62 2.83 -7.26 8.38
C PRO A 62 3.29 -6.87 9.78
N GLU A 63 4.56 -6.49 9.90
CA GLU A 63 5.15 -6.05 11.16
C GLU A 63 4.58 -4.68 11.53
N TYR A 64 4.04 -4.59 12.74
CA TYR A 64 3.59 -3.33 13.27
C TYR A 64 4.77 -2.50 13.78
N LEU A 65 4.86 -1.25 13.34
CA LEU A 65 5.91 -0.34 13.75
C LEU A 65 5.47 0.56 14.90
N TYR A 66 4.41 1.34 14.72
CA TYR A 66 3.94 2.27 15.75
C TYR A 66 2.49 2.74 15.54
N PHE A 67 1.96 3.39 16.58
CA PHE A 67 0.63 3.99 16.63
C PHE A 67 0.72 5.40 17.22
N GLU A 68 0.14 6.36 16.51
CA GLU A 68 0.26 7.78 16.86
C GLU A 68 -1.10 8.48 16.74
N LYS A 69 -1.43 9.33 17.71
CA LYS A 69 -2.58 10.26 17.59
C LYS A 69 -2.15 11.49 16.79
N ARG A 70 -2.84 11.76 15.68
CA ARG A 70 -2.64 12.95 14.82
C ARG A 70 -3.86 13.85 14.82
N LYS A 71 -3.85 14.91 15.64
CA LYS A 71 -4.96 15.86 15.80
C LYS A 71 -6.28 15.13 16.12
N LYS A 72 -7.14 14.94 15.11
CA LYS A 72 -8.46 14.29 15.19
C LYS A 72 -8.45 12.81 14.80
N ASN A 73 -7.34 12.31 14.27
CA ASN A 73 -7.23 10.98 13.70
C ASN A 73 -6.16 10.18 14.46
N TYR A 74 -6.12 8.89 14.18
CA TYR A 74 -5.11 7.96 14.65
C TYR A 74 -4.44 7.32 13.44
N LEU A 75 -3.12 7.15 13.52
CA LEU A 75 -2.30 6.54 12.49
C LEU A 75 -1.66 5.27 13.04
N SER A 76 -1.86 4.15 12.37
CA SER A 76 -1.15 2.89 12.60
C SER A 76 -0.21 2.63 11.43
N ARG A 77 1.09 2.44 11.70
CA ARG A 77 2.13 2.20 10.68
C ARG A 77 2.58 0.73 10.74
N TYR A 78 2.77 0.15 9.56
CA TYR A 78 3.19 -1.23 9.37
C TYR A 78 4.23 -1.32 8.27
N THR A 79 4.96 -2.43 8.25
CA THR A 79 5.91 -2.78 7.21
C THR A 79 5.81 -4.25 6.84
N ALA A 80 6.07 -4.58 5.59
CA ALA A 80 6.15 -5.96 5.10
C ALA A 80 7.18 -6.03 3.98
N LYS A 81 7.63 -7.25 3.67
CA LYS A 81 8.56 -7.48 2.56
C LYS A 81 7.85 -8.19 1.40
N CYS A 82 8.24 -7.83 0.19
CA CYS A 82 7.91 -8.59 -1.02
C CYS A 82 9.11 -8.60 -1.96
N THR A 83 9.01 -9.40 -3.02
CA THR A 83 10.05 -9.46 -4.06
C THR A 83 9.91 -8.32 -5.06
N THR A 84 11.02 -7.94 -5.69
CA THR A 84 11.01 -6.94 -6.76
C THR A 84 10.13 -7.39 -7.93
N GLN A 85 10.14 -8.69 -8.24
CA GLN A 85 9.30 -9.26 -9.31
C GLN A 85 7.80 -9.14 -9.03
N GLN A 86 7.38 -9.39 -7.79
CA GLN A 86 5.97 -9.20 -7.40
C GLN A 86 5.56 -7.73 -7.50
N LEU A 87 6.46 -6.82 -7.12
CA LEU A 87 6.21 -5.38 -7.25
C LEU A 87 6.04 -4.98 -8.72
N ILE A 88 6.95 -5.37 -9.62
CA ILE A 88 6.87 -5.02 -11.05
C ILE A 88 5.51 -5.42 -11.64
N LYS A 89 5.10 -6.67 -11.43
CA LYS A 89 3.80 -7.19 -11.90
C LYS A 89 2.61 -6.38 -11.38
N LEU A 90 2.70 -5.89 -10.14
CA LEU A 90 1.64 -5.10 -9.52
C LEU A 90 1.47 -3.73 -10.19
N PHE A 91 2.50 -3.21 -10.87
CA PHE A 91 2.45 -1.90 -11.50
C PHE A 91 2.05 -1.96 -12.99
N GLU A 92 1.91 -3.13 -13.61
CA GLU A 92 1.55 -3.28 -15.03
C GLU A 92 0.12 -2.81 -15.40
N SER A 93 -0.74 -2.52 -14.43
CA SER A 93 -2.14 -2.12 -14.62
C SER A 93 -2.49 -0.83 -13.84
N SER A 94 -3.70 -0.31 -13.99
CA SER A 94 -4.21 0.87 -13.26
C SER A 94 -5.45 0.59 -12.41
N LYS A 95 -5.89 -0.67 -12.35
CA LYS A 95 -7.09 -1.15 -11.64
C LYS A 95 -6.78 -1.60 -10.21
N TRP A 96 -6.32 -0.68 -9.37
CA TRP A 96 -5.94 -0.96 -7.99
C TRP A 96 -7.14 -1.23 -7.09
N VAL A 97 -7.06 -2.31 -6.31
CA VAL A 97 -7.97 -2.65 -5.21
C VAL A 97 -7.12 -3.15 -4.05
N ILE A 98 -7.37 -2.67 -2.85
CA ILE A 98 -6.63 -3.08 -1.66
C ILE A 98 -7.61 -3.55 -0.59
N GLY A 99 -7.29 -4.65 0.08
CA GLY A 99 -8.07 -5.23 1.15
C GLY A 99 -7.23 -5.64 2.35
N PHE A 100 -7.86 -5.65 3.52
CA PHE A 100 -7.39 -6.36 4.71
C PHE A 100 -8.23 -7.63 4.90
N ASN A 101 -7.90 -8.50 5.86
CA ASN A 101 -8.56 -9.80 6.20
C ASN A 101 -10.12 -9.88 6.17
N ASP A 102 -10.86 -8.78 6.00
CA ASP A 102 -12.32 -8.78 5.85
C ASP A 102 -12.75 -8.41 4.43
N ASN A 103 -13.94 -8.89 4.02
CA ASN A 103 -14.54 -8.61 2.72
C ASN A 103 -15.09 -7.17 2.56
N ASP A 104 -15.01 -6.32 3.59
CA ASP A 104 -15.66 -5.00 3.62
C ASP A 104 -14.66 -3.82 3.55
N SER A 105 -13.38 -4.08 3.83
CA SER A 105 -12.31 -3.08 3.90
C SER A 105 -11.63 -2.91 2.54
N HIS A 106 -12.42 -2.60 1.51
CA HIS A 106 -11.90 -2.31 0.18
C HIS A 106 -11.52 -0.84 0.03
N PHE A 107 -10.26 -0.60 -0.33
CA PHE A 107 -9.73 0.71 -0.63
C PHE A 107 -9.58 0.90 -2.13
N LEU A 108 -10.00 2.08 -2.60
CA LEU A 108 -9.82 2.52 -3.96
C LEU A 108 -8.76 3.63 -4.02
N PRO A 109 -7.99 3.70 -5.11
CA PRO A 109 -7.04 4.76 -5.30
C PRO A 109 -7.73 6.13 -5.30
N SER A 110 -7.07 7.13 -4.74
CA SER A 110 -7.55 8.52 -4.89
C SER A 110 -7.57 8.93 -6.37
N LYS A 111 -8.53 9.77 -6.78
CA LYS A 111 -8.63 10.27 -8.17
C LYS A 111 -7.31 10.90 -8.68
N LYS A 112 -6.53 11.50 -7.78
CA LYS A 112 -5.21 12.08 -8.07
C LYS A 112 -4.19 11.00 -8.44
N PHE A 113 -4.22 9.86 -7.76
CA PHE A 113 -3.32 8.73 -8.03
C PHE A 113 -3.67 8.02 -9.33
N THR A 114 -4.96 7.79 -9.61
CA THR A 114 -5.40 7.14 -10.87
C THR A 114 -4.88 7.87 -12.11
N LYS A 115 -4.79 9.20 -12.07
CA LYS A 115 -4.25 10.03 -13.17
C LYS A 115 -2.72 9.89 -13.33
N ASN A 116 -2.01 9.51 -12.27
CA ASN A 116 -0.54 9.47 -12.22
C ASN A 116 0.04 8.05 -12.26
N CYS A 117 -0.79 6.99 -12.22
CA CYS A 117 -0.33 5.60 -12.31
C CYS A 117 0.51 5.33 -13.56
N SER A 118 0.15 5.90 -14.71
CA SER A 118 0.93 5.73 -15.95
C SER A 118 2.34 6.30 -15.84
N ILE A 119 2.52 7.39 -15.08
CA ILE A 119 3.81 8.07 -14.89
C ILE A 119 4.71 7.30 -13.93
N LEU A 120 4.15 6.65 -12.91
CA LEU A 120 4.92 5.86 -11.95
C LEU A 120 5.58 4.62 -12.58
N ASN A 121 4.95 4.01 -13.59
CA ASN A 121 5.57 2.92 -14.34
C ASN A 121 6.84 3.38 -15.06
N GLU A 122 6.78 4.56 -15.67
CA GLU A 122 7.90 5.13 -16.40
C GLU A 122 9.00 5.65 -15.47
N GLU A 123 8.71 6.18 -14.28
CA GLU A 123 9.74 6.75 -13.39
C GLU A 123 10.38 5.75 -12.41
N VAL A 124 9.67 4.69 -12.01
CA VAL A 124 10.15 3.77 -10.95
C VAL A 124 10.96 2.62 -11.52
N PHE A 125 10.63 2.14 -12.72
CA PHE A 125 11.24 0.94 -13.30
C PHE A 125 12.15 1.20 -14.50
N SER A 126 12.12 2.39 -15.13
CA SER A 126 13.03 2.72 -16.25
C SER A 126 14.50 2.91 -15.85
N VAL A 127 14.79 3.05 -14.55
CA VAL A 127 16.17 3.18 -14.02
C VAL A 127 16.81 1.83 -13.74
N TYR A 128 16.04 0.74 -13.77
CA TYR A 128 16.49 -0.62 -13.41
C TYR A 128 16.46 -1.62 -14.59
N PHE A 129 16.26 -1.15 -15.82
CA PHE A 129 16.38 -1.93 -17.06
C PHE A 129 17.43 -1.33 -18.00
#